data_AF-A0A378BYF6-F1
#
_entry.id   AF-A0A378BYF6-F1
#
_cell.length_a   1.000
_cell.length_b   1.000
_cell.length_c   1.000
_cell.angle_alpha   90.00
_cell.angle_beta   90.00
_cell.angle_gamma   90.00
#
_symmetry.space_group_name_H-M   'P 1'
#
loop_
_entity.id
_entity.type
_entity.pdbx_description
1 polymer ?
#
loop_
_entity_poly.entity_id
_entity_poly.type
_entity_poly.pdbx_seq_one_letter_code
_entity_poly.pdbx_strand_id
1 'polypeptide(L)'
;MVIARVVDGAMQIIGRLKQRVHLADGLDENSVLSEEAMTRGLNCLSLFAERLQGFSPSSVCIVGTHTLRQATNAAEFLKRAEKVIPTRSRSSPVMKKRA
;
A
#
# COMPACT_ATOMS: atom_id res chain seq x y z
N MET A 1 4.99 -3.86 -5.23
CA MET A 1 4.60 -5.13 -4.61
C MET A 1 5.65 -6.19 -4.87
N VAL A 2 5.98 -6.99 -3.85
CA VAL A 2 6.82 -8.17 -3.96
C VAL A 2 6.05 -9.31 -3.32
N ILE A 3 5.97 -10.45 -4.01
CA ILE A 3 5.36 -11.67 -3.50
C ILE A 3 6.49 -12.65 -3.24
N ALA A 4 6.57 -13.18 -2.03
CA ALA A 4 7.57 -14.16 -1.64
C ALA A 4 6.92 -15.27 -0.80
N ARG A 5 7.54 -16.44 -0.81
CA ARG A 5 7.21 -17.55 0.08
C ARG A 5 8.47 -18.04 0.78
N VAL A 6 8.30 -18.72 1.90
CA VAL A 6 9.40 -19.41 2.59
C VAL A 6 9.29 -20.89 2.28
N VAL A 7 10.38 -21.49 1.80
CA VAL A 7 10.52 -22.93 1.54
C VAL A 7 11.81 -23.39 2.21
N ASP A 8 11.74 -24.37 3.10
CA ASP A 8 12.88 -24.89 3.87
C ASP A 8 13.70 -23.81 4.60
N GLY A 9 13.01 -22.81 5.16
CA GLY A 9 13.64 -21.67 5.83
C GLY A 9 14.27 -20.63 4.90
N ALA A 10 14.31 -20.89 3.59
CA ALA A 10 14.81 -19.94 2.59
C ALA A 10 13.66 -19.10 2.00
N MET A 11 13.89 -17.78 1.92
CA MET A 11 12.95 -16.88 1.28
C MET A 11 13.10 -16.94 -0.25
N GLN A 12 12.04 -17.30 -0.94
CA GLN A 12 11.95 -17.32 -2.41
C GLN A 12 11.02 -16.22 -2.90
N ILE A 13 11.51 -15.35 -3.77
CA ILE A 13 10.69 -14.31 -4.41
C ILE A 13 9.98 -14.92 -5.60
N ILE A 14 8.64 -14.93 -5.54
CA ILE A 14 7.76 -15.45 -6.59
C ILE A 14 7.55 -14.39 -7.67
N GLY A 15 7.47 -13.11 -7.30
CA GLY A 15 7.21 -12.06 -8.26
C GLY A 15 7.44 -10.66 -7.71
N ARG A 16 7.67 -9.72 -8.62
CA ARG A 16 7.77 -8.29 -8.32
C ARG A 16 6.88 -7.53 -9.30
N LEU A 17 6.13 -6.57 -8.79
CA LEU A 17 5.29 -5.69 -9.59
C LEU A 17 5.51 -4.26 -9.13
N LYS A 18 5.83 -3.37 -10.07
CA LYS A 18 6.05 -1.96 -9.81
C LYS A 18 5.13 -1.16 -10.71
N GLN A 19 4.25 -0.37 -10.10
CA GLN A 19 3.38 0.57 -10.81
C GLN A 19 3.70 1.98 -10.35
N ARG A 20 3.85 2.91 -11.31
CA ARG A 20 4.04 4.33 -11.01
C ARG A 20 2.66 4.99 -10.88
N VAL A 21 2.35 5.47 -9.68
CA VAL A 21 1.05 6.10 -9.36
C VAL A 21 1.13 7.63 -9.30
N HIS A 22 2.34 8.18 -9.14
CA HIS A 22 2.55 9.62 -9.03
C HIS A 22 1.67 10.23 -7.92
N LEU A 23 1.69 9.60 -6.75
CA LEU A 23 0.88 10.03 -5.61
C LEU A 23 1.36 11.39 -5.05
N ALA A 24 2.67 11.65 -5.12
CA ALA A 24 3.27 12.91 -4.69
C ALA A 24 2.82 14.10 -5.55
N ASP A 25 2.58 13.88 -6.84
CA ASP A 25 2.19 14.94 -7.78
C ASP A 25 0.77 15.49 -7.48
N GLY A 26 -0.02 14.77 -6.67
CA GLY A 26 -1.31 15.25 -6.19
C GLY A 26 -1.30 15.79 -4.78
N LEU A 27 -0.13 15.97 -4.16
CA LEU A 27 -0.01 16.62 -2.86
C LEU A 27 0.05 18.14 -3.08
N ASP A 28 -0.92 18.88 -2.54
CA ASP A 28 -0.94 20.34 -2.63
C ASP A 28 -0.08 21.01 -1.54
N GLU A 29 -0.04 22.35 -1.53
CA GLU A 29 0.71 23.14 -0.55
C GLU A 29 0.23 22.93 0.89
N ASN A 30 -1.03 22.53 1.09
CA ASN A 30 -1.61 22.20 2.39
C ASN A 30 -1.37 20.74 2.78
N SER A 31 -0.55 20.02 2.01
CA SER A 31 -0.34 18.58 2.17
C SER A 31 -1.65 17.79 2.09
N VAL A 32 -2.58 18.20 1.25
CA VAL A 32 -3.81 17.46 0.95
C VAL A 32 -3.63 16.69 -0.35
N LEU A 33 -3.96 15.40 -0.34
CA LEU A 33 -4.01 14.60 -1.56
C LEU A 33 -5.25 14.94 -2.38
N SER A 34 -5.04 15.29 -3.64
CA SER A 34 -6.12 15.50 -4.61
C SER A 34 -6.89 14.21 -4.89
N GLU A 35 -8.18 14.36 -5.21
CA GLU A 35 -9.07 13.24 -5.55
C GLU A 35 -8.54 12.43 -6.75
N GLU A 36 -7.91 13.09 -7.73
CA GLU A 36 -7.30 12.40 -8.86
C GLU A 36 -6.14 11.48 -8.42
N ALA A 37 -5.25 11.97 -7.56
CA ALA A 37 -4.15 11.16 -7.06
C ALA A 37 -4.64 10.01 -6.19
N MET A 38 -5.64 10.26 -5.34
CA MET A 38 -6.29 9.20 -4.57
C MET A 38 -6.91 8.15 -5.49
N THR A 39 -7.64 8.57 -6.52
CA THR A 39 -8.26 7.65 -7.50
C THR A 39 -7.21 6.81 -8.23
N ARG A 40 -6.11 7.42 -8.71
CA ARG A 40 -4.99 6.68 -9.31
C ARG A 40 -4.39 5.66 -8.34
N GLY A 41 -4.22 6.04 -7.07
CA GLY A 41 -3.73 5.15 -6.02
C GLY A 41 -4.66 3.98 -5.76
N LEU A 42 -5.96 4.23 -5.62
CA LEU A 42 -6.98 3.21 -5.41
C LEU A 42 -7.07 2.25 -6.59
N ASN A 43 -7.04 2.75 -7.83
CA ASN A 43 -7.03 1.92 -9.03
C ASN A 43 -5.80 0.99 -9.06
N CYS A 44 -4.63 1.50 -8.67
CA CYS A 44 -3.43 0.66 -8.53
C CYS A 44 -3.60 -0.41 -7.45
N LEU A 45 -4.25 -0.09 -6.32
CA LEU A 45 -4.53 -1.05 -5.26
C LEU A 45 -5.53 -2.12 -5.72
N SER A 46 -6.52 -1.78 -6.54
CA SER A 46 -7.46 -2.75 -7.13
C SER A 46 -6.73 -3.79 -7.98
N LEU A 47 -5.81 -3.36 -8.83
CA LEU A 47 -4.98 -4.27 -9.64
C LEU A 47 -4.13 -5.21 -8.76
N PHE A 48 -3.65 -4.72 -7.61
CA PHE A 48 -2.93 -5.55 -6.67
C PHE A 48 -3.86 -6.50 -5.91
N ALA A 49 -5.08 -6.07 -5.57
CA ALA A 49 -6.08 -6.90 -4.90
C ALA A 49 -6.48 -8.10 -5.77
N GLU A 50 -6.70 -7.91 -7.06
CA GLU A 50 -6.94 -9.00 -8.03
C GLU A 50 -5.79 -10.01 -8.03
N ARG A 51 -4.54 -9.53 -8.00
CA ARG A 51 -3.36 -10.41 -8.00
C ARG A 51 -3.17 -11.16 -6.68
N LEU A 52 -3.65 -10.58 -5.59
CA LEU A 52 -3.62 -11.12 -4.22
C LEU A 52 -4.88 -11.95 -3.91
N GLN A 53 -5.78 -12.15 -4.88
CA GLN A 53 -6.95 -13.00 -4.69
C GLN A 53 -6.51 -14.41 -4.28
N GLY A 54 -7.03 -14.90 -3.15
CA GLY A 54 -6.64 -16.18 -2.55
C GLY A 54 -5.53 -16.10 -1.49
N PHE A 55 -4.89 -14.94 -1.29
CA PHE A 55 -3.99 -14.74 -0.14
C PHE A 55 -4.79 -14.37 1.11
N SER A 56 -4.41 -14.93 2.26
CA SER A 56 -4.97 -14.49 3.54
C SER A 56 -4.60 -13.02 3.82
N PRO A 57 -5.52 -12.20 4.35
CA PRO A 57 -5.23 -10.82 4.75
C PRO A 57 -4.09 -10.69 5.78
N SER A 58 -3.79 -11.76 6.53
CA SER A 58 -2.65 -11.80 7.45
C SER A 58 -1.29 -11.94 6.76
N SER A 59 -1.28 -12.37 5.50
CA SER A 59 -0.08 -12.56 4.69
C SER A 59 0.24 -11.35 3.81
N VAL A 60 -0.57 -10.29 3.88
CA VAL A 60 -0.43 -9.07 3.09
C VAL A 60 -0.11 -7.90 4.03
N CYS A 61 0.96 -7.17 3.70
CA CYS A 61 1.33 -5.94 4.40
C CYS A 61 1.45 -4.80 3.40
N ILE A 62 0.76 -3.69 3.68
CA ILE A 62 0.82 -2.46 2.90
C ILE A 62 1.48 -1.40 3.77
N VAL A 63 2.45 -0.69 3.19
CA VAL A 63 3.18 0.37 3.87
C VAL A 63 3.12 1.65 3.06
N GLY A 64 2.68 2.74 3.69
CA GLY A 64 2.78 4.09 3.15
C GLY A 64 4.13 4.71 3.51
N THR A 65 4.84 5.26 2.54
CA THR A 65 6.17 5.85 2.75
C THR A 65 6.10 7.36 2.96
N HIS A 66 6.53 8.16 1.99
CA HIS A 66 6.74 9.59 2.17
C HIS A 66 5.44 10.39 2.00
N THR A 67 4.79 10.27 0.84
CA THR A 67 3.58 11.03 0.50
C THR A 67 2.45 10.83 1.51
N LEU A 68 2.16 9.57 1.87
CA LEU A 68 1.12 9.26 2.86
C LEU A 68 1.48 9.72 4.29
N ARG A 69 2.76 9.96 4.59
CA ARG A 69 3.17 10.53 5.90
C ARG A 69 3.02 12.05 5.94
N GLN A 70 3.07 12.73 4.79
CA GLN A 70 2.83 14.17 4.71
C GLN A 70 1.34 14.48 4.59
N ALA A 71 0.59 13.63 3.88
CA ALA A 71 -0.80 13.90 3.56
C ALA A 71 -1.69 14.00 4.82
N THR A 72 -2.34 15.14 5.03
CA THR A 72 -3.25 15.39 6.15
C THR A 72 -4.52 14.53 6.03
N ASN A 73 -4.97 14.25 4.81
CA ASN A 73 -6.08 13.36 4.49
C ASN A 73 -5.63 11.91 4.21
N ALA A 74 -4.44 11.49 4.65
CA ALA A 74 -3.98 10.11 4.47
C ALA A 74 -4.94 9.08 5.07
N ALA A 75 -5.57 9.40 6.20
CA ALA A 75 -6.55 8.53 6.86
C ALA A 75 -7.76 8.23 5.95
N GLU A 76 -8.18 9.21 5.16
CA GLU A 76 -9.27 9.03 4.19
C GLU A 76 -8.86 8.10 3.06
N PHE A 77 -7.68 8.32 2.48
CA PHE A 77 -7.12 7.42 1.46
C PHE A 77 -7.03 5.99 1.97
N LEU A 78 -6.53 5.79 3.20
CA LEU A 78 -6.42 4.47 3.83
C LEU A 78 -7.79 3.80 4.03
N LYS A 79 -8.79 4.55 4.50
CA LYS A 79 -10.16 4.04 4.67
C LYS A 79 -10.78 3.61 3.33
N ARG A 80 -10.49 4.32 2.24
CA ARG A 80 -10.91 3.93 0.89
C ARG A 80 -10.12 2.70 0.41
N ALA A 81 -8.82 2.65 0.67
CA ALA A 81 -7.95 1.52 0.33
C ALA A 81 -8.38 0.22 1.00
N GLU A 82 -8.77 0.25 2.29
CA GLU A 82 -9.26 -0.92 3.03
C GLU A 82 -10.47 -1.60 2.38
N LYS A 83 -11.29 -0.85 1.62
CA LYS A 83 -12.42 -1.41 0.87
C LYS A 83 -12.01 -2.13 -0.41
N VAL A 84 -10.84 -1.78 -0.94
CA VAL A 84 -10.33 -2.29 -2.23
C VAL A 84 -9.44 -3.50 -2.03
N ILE A 85 -8.56 -3.46 -1.03
CA ILE A 85 -7.58 -4.52 -0.79
C ILE A 85 -7.83 -5.20 0.56
N PRO A 86 -8.12 -6.51 0.58
CA PRO A 86 -8.38 -7.24 1.81
C PRO A 86 -7.07 -7.37 2.60
N THR A 87 -6.88 -6.49 3.57
CA THR A 87 -5.72 -6.52 4.48
C THR A 87 -6.19 -6.50 5.91
N ARG A 88 -5.42 -7.13 6.80
CA ARG A 88 -5.59 -6.85 8.22
C ARG A 88 -4.99 -5.47 8.47
N SER A 89 -5.82 -4.43 8.59
CA SER A 89 -5.39 -3.13 9.10
C SER A 89 -5.05 -3.26 10.59
N ARG A 90 -3.92 -3.91 10.90
CA ARG A 90 -3.21 -3.58 12.12
C ARG A 90 -2.59 -2.22 11.85
N SER A 91 -2.98 -1.22 12.63
CA SER A 91 -2.13 -0.09 12.97
C SER A 91 -0.88 -0.61 13.67
N SER A 92 -0.07 -1.38 12.96
CA SER A 92 1.24 -1.76 13.45
C SER A 92 2.04 -0.47 13.40
N PRO A 93 2.63 -0.01 14.52
CA PRO A 93 3.49 1.15 14.50
C PRO A 93 4.54 0.86 13.44
N VAL A 94 4.58 1.73 12.43
CA VAL A 94 5.61 1.77 11.39
C VAL A 94 6.90 1.27 12.01
N MET A 95 7.41 0.13 11.52
CA MET A 95 8.69 -0.42 11.96
C MET A 95 9.66 0.74 12.06
N LYS A 96 9.98 1.14 13.30
CA LYS A 96 11.10 2.02 13.58
C LYS A 96 12.25 1.39 12.83
N LYS A 97 12.84 2.12 11.89
CA LYS A 97 14.17 1.82 11.36
C LYS A 97 15.02 1.44 12.59
N ARG A 98 15.34 0.16 12.73
CA ARG A 98 16.53 -0.21 13.48
C ARG A 98 17.67 0.22 12.57
N ALA A 99 18.20 1.41 12.88
CA ALA A 99 19.60 1.71 12.63
C ALA A 99 20.44 0.76 13.47
#